data_AF-A0A0M9ESR8-F1
#
_entry.id   AF-A0A0M9ESR8-F1
#
_cell.length_a   1.000
_cell.length_b   1.000
_cell.length_c   1.000
_cell.angle_alpha   90.00
_cell.angle_beta   90.00
_cell.angle_gamma   90.00
#
_symmetry.space_group_name_H-M   'P 1'
#
loop_
_entity.id
_entity.type
_entity.pdbx_description
1 polymer ?
#
loop_
_entity_poly.entity_id
_entity_poly.type
_entity_poly.pdbx_seq_one_letter_code
_entity_poly.pdbx_strand_id
1 'polypeptide(L)'
;IRQPAATDYYTPNRIISEFSQVMGKPATFDQVPADVFKTFLPAAVAEELTENMMLLEDPGYYGGADLRESLDMLDEKPITWKEFVEKNKSKWE
;
A
#
# COMPACT_ATOMS: atom_id res chain seq x y z
N ILE A 1 1.64 18.69 -1.30
CA ILE A 1 0.56 17.83 -0.77
C ILE A 1 1.06 17.30 0.57
N ARG A 2 0.27 17.39 1.66
CA ARG A 2 0.67 16.91 2.98
C ARG A 2 0.02 15.55 3.25
N GLN A 3 0.81 14.56 3.69
CA GLN A 3 0.42 13.17 3.89
C GLN A 3 0.71 12.68 5.33
N PRO A 4 -0.15 13.01 6.30
CA PRO A 4 0.10 12.72 7.71
C PRO A 4 0.08 11.22 8.06
N ALA A 5 -0.50 10.37 7.21
CA ALA A 5 -0.64 8.93 7.47
C ALA A 5 0.42 8.06 6.75
N ALA A 6 1.27 8.65 5.91
CA ALA A 6 2.32 7.91 5.21
C ALA A 6 3.62 7.96 6.04
N THR A 7 4.10 6.79 6.49
CA THR A 7 5.44 6.68 7.10
C THR A 7 6.55 6.62 6.07
N ASP A 8 6.25 6.08 4.88
CA ASP A 8 7.22 5.86 3.80
C ASP A 8 6.46 5.57 2.48
N TYR A 9 7.18 5.58 1.37
CA TYR A 9 6.69 5.05 0.09
C TYR A 9 7.06 3.57 -0.03
N TYR A 10 6.06 2.73 -0.22
CA TYR A 10 6.22 1.29 -0.30
C TYR A 10 6.04 0.79 -1.72
N THR A 11 6.93 -0.11 -2.14
CA THR A 11 6.73 -0.90 -3.35
C THR A 11 5.93 -2.17 -3.02
N PRO A 12 5.18 -2.76 -3.98
CA PRO A 12 4.47 -4.01 -3.74
C PRO A 12 5.37 -5.13 -3.21
N ASN A 13 6.61 -5.22 -3.72
CA ASN A 13 7.60 -6.19 -3.25
C ASN A 13 8.00 -5.98 -1.78
N ARG A 14 8.14 -4.72 -1.33
CA ARG A 14 8.42 -4.43 0.08
C ARG A 14 7.23 -4.81 0.96
N ILE A 15 6.01 -4.47 0.55
CA ILE A 15 4.77 -4.79 1.29
C ILE A 15 4.69 -6.30 1.53
N ILE A 16 4.86 -7.09 0.47
CA ILE A 16 4.77 -8.56 0.55
C ILE A 16 5.95 -9.18 1.31
N SER A 17 7.16 -8.66 1.16
CA SER A 17 8.33 -9.12 1.92
C SER A 17 8.14 -8.92 3.43
N GLU A 18 7.73 -7.71 3.85
CA GLU A 18 7.47 -7.42 5.27
C GLU A 18 6.32 -8.27 5.81
N PHE A 19 5.24 -8.44 5.04
CA PHE A 19 4.12 -9.31 5.42
C PHE A 19 4.57 -10.77 5.61
N SER A 20 5.31 -11.32 4.65
CA SER A 20 5.84 -12.70 4.68
C SER A 20 6.75 -12.92 5.91
N GLN A 21 7.65 -11.98 6.19
CA GLN A 21 8.50 -12.01 7.38
C GLN A 21 7.69 -12.04 8.68
N VAL A 22 6.67 -11.20 8.78
CA VAL A 22 5.86 -11.05 10.00
C VAL A 22 4.98 -12.28 10.22
N MET A 23 4.37 -12.82 9.16
CA MET A 23 3.48 -13.97 9.22
C MET A 23 4.20 -15.31 9.27
N GLY A 24 5.49 -15.36 8.91
CA GLY A 24 6.25 -16.62 8.82
C GLY A 24 5.71 -17.56 7.72
N LYS A 25 4.98 -17.03 6.74
CA LYS A 25 4.36 -17.76 5.62
C LYS A 25 4.78 -17.10 4.31
N PRO A 26 5.03 -17.87 3.24
CA PRO A 26 5.36 -17.29 1.94
C PRO A 26 4.20 -16.44 1.42
N ALA A 27 4.52 -15.30 0.82
CA ALA A 27 3.58 -14.43 0.11
C ALA A 27 4.26 -13.89 -1.15
N THR A 28 3.48 -13.68 -2.21
CA THR A 28 3.94 -13.18 -3.51
C THR A 28 3.09 -11.98 -3.92
N PHE A 29 3.71 -11.07 -4.69
CA PHE A 29 2.99 -10.04 -5.41
C PHE A 29 2.86 -10.48 -6.86
N ASP A 30 1.64 -10.61 -7.33
CA ASP A 30 1.33 -10.99 -8.71
C ASP A 30 0.69 -9.80 -9.43
N GLN A 31 1.46 -9.17 -10.31
CA GLN A 31 0.94 -8.09 -11.16
C GLN A 31 0.17 -8.70 -12.32
N VAL A 32 -1.09 -8.30 -12.46
CA VAL A 32 -1.98 -8.74 -13.55
C VAL A 32 -2.27 -7.57 -14.49
N PRO A 33 -2.61 -7.84 -15.76
CA PRO A 33 -3.09 -6.81 -16.68
C PRO A 33 -4.30 -6.04 -16.13
N ALA A 34 -4.42 -4.76 -16.46
CA ALA A 34 -5.47 -3.89 -15.93
C ALA A 34 -6.90 -4.37 -16.31
N ASP A 35 -7.07 -4.92 -17.51
CA ASP A 35 -8.32 -5.53 -17.96
C ASP A 35 -8.68 -6.76 -17.12
N VAL A 36 -7.70 -7.57 -16.73
CA VAL A 36 -7.88 -8.69 -15.79
C VAL A 36 -8.23 -8.19 -14.40
N PHE A 37 -7.50 -7.21 -13.87
CA PHE A 37 -7.78 -6.60 -12.57
C PHE A 37 -9.21 -6.07 -12.48
N LYS A 38 -9.66 -5.36 -13.52
CA LYS A 38 -11.01 -4.80 -13.63
C LYS A 38 -12.11 -5.85 -13.49
N THR A 39 -11.86 -7.09 -13.91
CA THR A 39 -12.85 -8.19 -13.78
C THR A 39 -13.09 -8.64 -12.33
N PHE A 40 -12.18 -8.35 -11.41
CA PHE A 40 -12.33 -8.69 -9.99
C PHE A 40 -13.21 -7.70 -9.21
N LEU A 41 -13.61 -6.58 -9.84
CA LEU A 41 -14.31 -5.47 -9.20
C LEU A 41 -15.80 -5.42 -9.57
N PRO A 42 -16.65 -4.86 -8.69
CA PRO A 42 -18.05 -4.60 -9.05
C PRO A 42 -18.16 -3.61 -10.22
N ALA A 43 -19.02 -3.92 -11.20
CA ALA A 43 -19.11 -3.17 -12.45
C ALA A 43 -19.29 -1.65 -12.28
N ALA A 44 -20.00 -1.21 -11.23
CA ALA A 44 -20.27 0.20 -10.97
C ALA A 44 -19.01 1.03 -10.63
N VAL A 45 -17.95 0.39 -10.13
CA VAL A 45 -16.71 1.06 -9.68
C VAL A 45 -15.45 0.51 -10.37
N ALA A 46 -15.60 -0.48 -11.24
CA ALA A 46 -14.49 -1.24 -11.79
C ALA A 46 -13.52 -0.37 -12.60
N GLU A 47 -14.03 0.55 -13.42
CA GLU A 47 -13.17 1.45 -14.21
C GLU A 47 -12.37 2.39 -13.32
N GLU A 48 -13.07 3.16 -12.48
CA GLU A 48 -12.46 4.18 -11.62
C GLU A 48 -11.38 3.57 -10.70
N LEU A 49 -11.67 2.44 -10.07
CA LEU A 49 -10.72 1.79 -9.18
C LEU A 49 -9.53 1.18 -9.94
N THR A 50 -9.72 0.72 -11.18
CA THR A 50 -8.61 0.23 -12.01
C THR A 50 -7.69 1.38 -12.40
N GLU A 51 -8.24 2.49 -12.89
CA GLU A 51 -7.48 3.68 -13.26
C GLU A 51 -6.72 4.26 -12.05
N ASN A 52 -7.37 4.30 -10.88
CA ASN A 52 -6.73 4.72 -9.63
C ASN A 52 -5.53 3.82 -9.27
N MET A 53 -5.63 2.50 -9.47
CA MET A 53 -4.50 1.59 -9.23
C MET A 53 -3.37 1.80 -10.23
N MET A 54 -3.67 2.14 -11.48
CA MET A 54 -2.65 2.46 -12.48
C MET A 54 -1.83 3.71 -12.09
N LEU A 55 -2.46 4.69 -11.44
CA LEU A 55 -1.73 5.87 -10.91
C LEU A 55 -0.74 5.50 -9.79
N LEU A 56 -1.00 4.42 -9.05
CA LEU A 56 -0.07 3.89 -8.05
C LEU A 56 1.12 3.16 -8.68
N GLU A 57 0.96 2.67 -9.90
CA GLU A 57 2.02 2.01 -10.67
C GLU A 57 2.96 3.04 -11.31
N ASP A 58 2.42 4.03 -12.03
CA ASP A 58 3.17 5.11 -12.69
C ASP A 58 2.34 6.40 -12.70
N PRO A 59 2.83 7.53 -12.14
CA PRO A 59 4.19 7.84 -11.65
C PRO A 59 4.48 7.34 -10.22
N GLY A 60 3.57 6.58 -9.61
CA GLY A 60 3.64 6.18 -8.22
C GLY A 60 2.87 7.12 -7.28
N TYR A 61 2.59 6.64 -6.07
CA TYR A 61 1.78 7.37 -5.09
C TYR A 61 2.35 8.76 -4.79
N TYR A 62 1.64 9.81 -5.21
CA TYR A 62 2.05 11.23 -5.10
C TYR A 62 3.47 11.54 -5.62
N GLY A 63 4.00 10.72 -6.52
CA GLY A 63 5.31 10.91 -7.13
C GLY A 63 6.50 10.96 -6.16
N GLY A 64 6.38 10.35 -4.98
CA GLY A 64 7.49 10.30 -4.00
C GLY A 64 7.78 11.64 -3.30
N ALA A 65 6.79 12.53 -3.20
CA ALA A 65 6.93 13.82 -2.51
C ALA A 65 7.47 13.67 -1.07
N ASP A 66 8.32 14.59 -0.63
CA ASP A 66 8.92 14.51 0.70
C ASP A 66 7.87 14.50 1.83
N LEU A 67 7.96 13.51 2.72
CA LEU A 67 7.04 13.31 3.83
C LEU A 67 7.42 14.10 5.09
N ARG A 68 8.63 14.67 5.16
CA ARG A 68 9.15 15.35 6.37
C ARG A 68 8.20 16.41 6.91
N GLU A 69 7.73 17.32 6.06
CA GLU A 69 6.78 18.38 6.49
C GLU A 69 5.53 17.79 7.13
N SER A 70 5.02 16.68 6.58
CA SER A 70 3.79 16.05 7.08
C SER A 70 4.03 15.31 8.40
N LEU A 71 5.18 14.64 8.52
CA LEU A 71 5.56 13.90 9.72
C LEU A 71 5.89 14.85 10.88
N ASP A 72 6.57 15.97 10.62
CA ASP A 72 6.96 16.94 11.64
C ASP A 72 5.77 17.67 12.28
N MET A 73 4.62 17.69 11.62
CA MET A 73 3.37 18.26 12.14
C MET A 73 2.64 17.34 13.14
N LEU A 74 3.07 16.09 13.31
CA LEU A 74 2.34 15.10 14.11
C LEU A 74 2.91 15.03 15.54
N ASP A 75 2.02 15.17 16.52
CA ASP A 75 2.34 14.93 17.93
C ASP A 75 2.71 13.45 18.18
N GLU A 76 1.99 12.54 17.53
CA GLU A 76 2.26 11.10 17.54
C GLU A 76 2.64 10.63 16.14
N LYS A 77 3.80 9.96 16.02
CA LYS A 77 4.27 9.45 14.73
C LYS A 77 3.43 8.24 14.29
N PRO A 78 3.10 8.13 12.99
CA PRO A 78 2.39 6.97 12.46
C PRO A 78 3.27 5.71 12.55
N ILE A 79 2.63 4.55 12.58
CA ILE A 79 3.31 3.26 12.59
C ILE A 79 3.66 2.81 11.17
N THR A 80 4.71 2.01 11.04
CA THR A 80 5.10 1.43 9.76
C THR A 80 4.13 0.35 9.30
N TRP A 81 4.18 0.00 8.00
CA TRP A 81 3.44 -1.15 7.48
C TRP A 81 3.76 -2.43 8.26
N LYS A 82 5.05 -2.74 8.46
CA LYS A 82 5.48 -3.91 9.23
C LYS A 82 4.90 -3.95 10.64
N GLU A 83 4.97 -2.84 11.38
CA GLU A 83 4.39 -2.73 12.73
C GLU A 83 2.86 -2.92 12.72
N PHE A 84 2.18 -2.43 11.69
CA PHE A 84 0.75 -2.66 11.52
C PHE A 84 0.44 -4.15 11.34
N VAL A 85 1.17 -4.87 10.49
CA VAL A 85 1.00 -6.32 10.33
C VAL A 85 1.29 -7.05 11.63
N GLU A 86 2.36 -6.69 12.36
CA GLU A 86 2.72 -7.30 13.65
C GLU A 86 1.62 -7.15 14.70
N LYS A 87 1.03 -5.95 14.81
CA LYS A 87 -0.05 -5.67 15.76
C LYS A 87 -1.36 -6.38 15.42
N ASN A 88 -1.56 -6.76 14.15
CA ASN A 88 -2.82 -7.31 13.66
C ASN A 88 -2.72 -8.77 13.22
N LYS A 89 -1.61 -9.48 13.51
CA LYS A 89 -1.34 -10.86 13.04
C LYS A 89 -2.54 -11.79 13.08
N SER A 90 -3.33 -11.76 14.17
CA SER A 90 -4.51 -12.62 14.37
C SER A 90 -5.63 -12.44 13.35
N LYS A 91 -5.59 -11.39 12.52
CA LYS A 91 -6.54 -11.19 11.40
C LYS A 91 -6.26 -12.07 10.19
N TRP A 92 -5.06 -12.66 10.11
CA TRP A 92 -4.58 -13.45 8.97
C TRP A 92 -4.17 -14.88 9.38
N GLU A 93 -4.50 -15.29 10.59
CA GLU A 93 -4.44 -16.69 11.04
C GLU A 93 -5.63 -17.49 10.50
#